data_AF-A0A9Q2FGH1-F1
#
_entry.id   AF-A0A9Q2FGH1-F1
#
_cell.length_a   1.000
_cell.length_b   1.000
_cell.length_c   1.000
_cell.angle_alpha   90.00
_cell.angle_beta   90.00
_cell.angle_gamma   90.00
#
_symmetry.space_group_name_H-M   'P 1'
#
loop_
_entity.id
_entity.type
_entity.pdbx_description
1 polymer ?
#
loop_
_entity_poly.entity_id
_entity_poly.type
_entity_poly.pdbx_seq_one_letter_code
_entity_poly.pdbx_strand_id
1 'polypeptide(L)'
;MMRTLFLQPPSFDGFDGGAGSRYQAKREIKSFWFPTWLAQPAALVPGSRLIDAPPAKMGMDPILEDVKNRDLVIMHTSTPSFASDVRVAQMIKDANPKIMIGMVGAKVAVQPEESMKQGGPIDFVARNEFDFTIKEIAEGKPLAEVDGITWRNAEGEIIANKDRAMIEDMDSLPFVTEVYKRDLNINDYFIGYLKHPYISIYTGRGCKSRCTFCLWPQTVGGHRYRTRSPEHVAAEIRLAKQYFPEVQEFMFDDDTFTDDLPRAEAIAREMGKLGVTWSCNAKANVPYETLKVMKENGLRLLLVGYESGNQQILHNIKKGMRVEVAKEFTKNCHKLGIKIHGTFIVGLPGETKETIQETIAFAKEINPHTLQVSLAAPYPGTALHKQATENGWLNVDAAELIDENGVQIAPLHYPHLSHTEIFESVEEFYRKFYFRGSKIASILNEMIRSPQMMKRRLREGVEFFQFLKDRHAA
;
A
#
# COMPACT_ATOMS: atom_id res chain seq x y z
N MET A 1 -26.44 -8.44 -15.40
CA MET A 1 -25.24 -7.78 -14.85
C MET A 1 -25.68 -6.49 -14.18
N MET A 2 -25.28 -6.29 -12.93
CA MET A 2 -25.60 -5.14 -12.09
C MET A 2 -24.79 -3.91 -12.50
N ARG A 3 -25.40 -2.73 -12.48
CA ARG A 3 -24.70 -1.45 -12.66
C ARG A 3 -23.84 -1.19 -11.43
N THR A 4 -22.56 -1.55 -11.54
CA THR A 4 -21.65 -1.62 -10.40
C THR A 4 -20.75 -0.40 -10.31
N LEU A 5 -20.68 0.22 -9.14
CA LEU A 5 -19.73 1.26 -8.79
C LEU A 5 -18.66 0.68 -7.84
N PHE A 6 -17.40 0.86 -8.19
CA PHE A 6 -16.26 0.60 -7.32
C PHE A 6 -15.82 1.93 -6.71
N LEU A 7 -15.78 2.02 -5.38
CA LEU A 7 -15.61 3.29 -4.68
C LEU A 7 -14.51 3.19 -3.62
N GLN A 8 -13.48 4.02 -3.73
CA GLN A 8 -12.73 4.47 -2.57
C GLN A 8 -13.38 5.77 -2.08
N PRO A 9 -14.04 5.76 -0.91
CA PRO A 9 -14.82 6.90 -0.45
C PRO A 9 -13.93 8.11 -0.12
N PRO A 10 -14.50 9.33 -0.09
CA PRO A 10 -13.79 10.51 0.38
C PRO A 10 -13.25 10.30 1.79
N SER A 11 -11.99 10.67 1.99
CA SER A 11 -11.38 10.71 3.31
C SER A 11 -11.52 12.10 3.94
N PHE A 12 -11.38 12.20 5.26
CA PHE A 12 -11.29 13.50 5.93
C PHE A 12 -10.05 14.29 5.46
N ASP A 13 -10.08 15.60 5.69
CA ASP A 13 -9.02 16.51 5.26
C ASP A 13 -7.65 16.09 5.82
N GLY A 14 -6.70 15.81 4.92
CA GLY A 14 -5.31 15.50 5.25
C GLY A 14 -4.94 14.01 5.29
N PHE A 15 -5.90 13.09 5.09
CA PHE A 15 -5.62 11.66 4.99
C PHE A 15 -4.96 11.32 3.63
N ASP A 16 -3.81 10.67 3.65
CA ASP A 16 -3.07 10.27 2.45
C ASP A 16 -3.16 8.76 2.22
N GLY A 17 -3.03 8.33 0.96
CA GLY A 17 -2.89 6.91 0.62
C GLY A 17 -3.81 6.37 -0.49
N GLY A 18 -5.04 6.85 -0.62
CA GLY A 18 -6.02 6.27 -1.57
C GLY A 18 -6.29 4.76 -1.34
N ALA A 19 -7.01 4.11 -2.25
CA ALA A 19 -7.33 2.66 -2.13
C ALA A 19 -6.11 1.75 -2.31
N GLY A 20 -5.03 2.26 -2.92
CA GLY A 20 -3.78 1.52 -3.12
C GLY A 20 -2.87 1.48 -1.91
N SER A 21 -3.10 2.34 -0.91
CA SER A 21 -2.21 2.41 0.24
C SER A 21 -2.42 1.25 1.20
N ARG A 22 -1.33 0.56 1.52
CA ARG A 22 -1.28 -0.49 2.54
C ARG A 22 -1.40 0.06 3.97
N TYR A 23 -1.29 1.38 4.15
CA TYR A 23 -1.49 2.10 5.41
C TYR A 23 -2.09 3.47 5.11
N GLN A 24 -3.41 3.61 5.22
CA GLN A 24 -4.06 4.92 5.03
C GLN A 24 -3.90 5.74 6.31
N ALA A 25 -3.18 6.86 6.19
CA ALA A 25 -2.92 7.82 7.27
C ALA A 25 -2.34 9.11 6.69
N LYS A 26 -2.37 10.18 7.46
CA LYS A 26 -1.62 11.40 7.17
C LYS A 26 -0.11 11.11 7.24
N ARG A 27 0.63 11.51 6.21
CA ARG A 27 2.07 11.24 6.08
C ARG A 27 2.88 12.52 6.09
N GLU A 28 4.19 12.36 6.16
CA GLU A 28 5.17 13.46 6.04
C GLU A 28 5.04 14.20 4.72
N ILE A 29 4.75 13.45 3.65
CA ILE A 29 4.63 13.93 2.28
C ILE A 29 3.37 13.34 1.68
N LYS A 30 2.50 14.21 1.20
CA LYS A 30 1.23 13.82 0.61
C LYS A 30 1.46 12.91 -0.59
N SER A 31 0.91 11.69 -0.52
CA SER A 31 1.13 10.65 -1.54
C SER A 31 -0.15 9.87 -1.82
N PHE A 32 -0.40 9.59 -3.10
CA PHE A 32 -1.55 8.81 -3.57
C PHE A 32 -1.10 7.66 -4.45
N TRP A 33 -1.47 6.44 -4.03
CA TRP A 33 -1.23 5.19 -4.75
C TRP A 33 -2.41 4.87 -5.65
N PHE A 34 -2.14 4.22 -6.78
CA PHE A 34 -3.20 3.73 -7.66
C PHE A 34 -4.06 2.69 -6.93
N PRO A 35 -5.39 2.70 -7.12
CA PRO A 35 -6.31 1.79 -6.46
C PRO A 35 -6.32 0.41 -7.15
N THR A 36 -5.17 -0.22 -7.38
CA THR A 36 -5.04 -1.41 -8.23
C THR A 36 -5.92 -2.58 -7.78
N TRP A 37 -6.01 -2.81 -6.47
CA TRP A 37 -6.88 -3.86 -5.90
C TRP A 37 -8.37 -3.61 -6.14
N LEU A 38 -8.80 -2.36 -6.25
CA LEU A 38 -10.17 -1.99 -6.56
C LEU A 38 -10.41 -1.91 -8.08
N ALA A 39 -9.40 -1.52 -8.85
CA ALA A 39 -9.43 -1.48 -10.31
C ALA A 39 -9.46 -2.89 -10.94
N GLN A 40 -8.85 -3.90 -10.30
CA GLN A 40 -8.83 -5.26 -10.82
C GLN A 40 -10.21 -5.91 -10.96
N PRO A 41 -11.09 -5.93 -9.93
CA PRO A 41 -12.47 -6.38 -10.11
C PRO A 41 -13.29 -5.43 -11.01
N ALA A 42 -13.00 -4.13 -11.03
CA ALA A 42 -13.66 -3.22 -11.96
C ALA A 42 -13.38 -3.59 -13.43
N ALA A 43 -12.17 -4.05 -13.74
CA ALA A 43 -11.79 -4.54 -15.07
C ALA A 43 -12.48 -5.87 -15.42
N LEU A 44 -12.86 -6.67 -14.42
CA LEU A 44 -13.62 -7.92 -14.60
C LEU A 44 -15.12 -7.72 -14.79
N VAL A 45 -15.66 -6.54 -14.46
CA VAL A 45 -17.09 -6.23 -14.52
C VAL A 45 -17.37 -5.23 -15.66
N PRO A 46 -17.85 -5.69 -16.82
CA PRO A 46 -18.23 -4.82 -17.94
C PRO A 46 -19.22 -3.73 -17.54
N GLY A 47 -19.02 -2.51 -18.04
CA GLY A 47 -19.89 -1.38 -17.75
C GLY A 47 -19.84 -0.85 -16.32
N SER A 48 -18.92 -1.37 -15.48
CA SER A 48 -18.64 -0.81 -14.16
C SER A 48 -18.07 0.61 -14.25
N ARG A 49 -18.03 1.30 -13.11
CA ARG A 49 -17.31 2.57 -12.93
C ARG A 49 -16.44 2.48 -11.69
N LEU A 50 -15.23 3.04 -11.74
CA LEU A 50 -14.36 3.24 -10.59
C LEU A 50 -14.36 4.72 -10.19
N ILE A 51 -14.46 5.00 -8.90
CA ILE A 51 -14.24 6.33 -8.33
C ILE A 51 -13.20 6.19 -7.21
N ASP A 52 -12.06 6.86 -7.36
CA ASP A 52 -11.09 7.06 -6.29
C ASP A 52 -11.18 8.51 -5.81
N ALA A 53 -12.03 8.76 -4.81
CA ALA A 53 -12.41 10.12 -4.41
C ALA A 53 -11.25 10.94 -3.80
N PRO A 54 -10.39 10.39 -2.91
CA PRO A 54 -9.31 11.14 -2.28
C PRO A 54 -8.32 11.80 -3.27
N PRO A 55 -7.72 11.10 -4.26
CA PRO A 55 -6.83 11.74 -5.23
C PRO A 55 -7.59 12.75 -6.11
N ALA A 56 -8.83 12.44 -6.49
CA ALA A 56 -9.68 13.33 -7.30
C ALA A 56 -10.22 14.55 -6.54
N LYS A 57 -10.00 14.63 -5.21
CA LYS A 57 -10.60 15.64 -4.31
C LYS A 57 -12.12 15.73 -4.47
N MET A 58 -12.76 14.58 -4.66
CA MET A 58 -14.19 14.49 -4.89
C MET A 58 -14.94 14.40 -3.57
N GLY A 59 -15.93 15.28 -3.37
CA GLY A 59 -16.85 15.23 -2.23
C GLY A 59 -17.98 14.20 -2.41
N MET A 60 -18.89 14.13 -1.43
CA MET A 60 -19.98 13.14 -1.43
C MET A 60 -21.07 13.42 -2.47
N ASP A 61 -21.43 14.68 -2.74
CA ASP A 61 -22.54 15.03 -3.63
C ASP A 61 -22.51 14.35 -5.01
N PRO A 62 -21.40 14.40 -5.79
CA PRO A 62 -21.35 13.71 -7.08
C PRO A 62 -21.44 12.19 -6.96
N ILE A 63 -20.99 11.61 -5.84
CA ILE A 63 -21.09 10.17 -5.57
C ILE A 63 -22.55 9.81 -5.29
N LEU A 64 -23.23 10.59 -4.46
CA LEU A 64 -24.65 10.38 -4.13
C LEU A 64 -25.56 10.50 -5.36
N GLU A 65 -25.20 11.34 -6.34
CA GLU A 65 -25.93 11.40 -7.60
C GLU A 65 -25.68 10.16 -8.49
N ASP A 66 -24.44 9.66 -8.56
CA ASP A 66 -24.11 8.47 -9.34
C ASP A 66 -24.83 7.21 -8.79
N VAL A 67 -24.84 7.02 -7.47
CA VAL A 67 -25.41 5.82 -6.83
C VAL A 67 -26.93 5.66 -7.01
N LYS A 68 -27.68 6.74 -7.29
CA LYS A 68 -29.12 6.66 -7.60
C LYS A 68 -29.42 5.76 -8.80
N ASN A 69 -28.46 5.62 -9.72
CA ASN A 69 -28.58 4.81 -10.93
C ASN A 69 -27.71 3.54 -10.89
N ARG A 70 -27.29 3.11 -9.70
CA ARG A 70 -26.48 1.90 -9.49
C ARG A 70 -27.30 0.82 -8.77
N ASP A 71 -26.91 -0.42 -9.01
CA ASP A 71 -27.50 -1.59 -8.35
C ASP A 71 -26.56 -2.13 -7.26
N LEU A 72 -25.25 -1.93 -7.42
CA LEU A 72 -24.20 -2.45 -6.55
C LEU A 72 -23.10 -1.40 -6.34
N VAL A 73 -22.65 -1.24 -5.09
CA VAL A 73 -21.45 -0.47 -4.73
C VAL A 73 -20.46 -1.36 -4.00
N ILE A 74 -19.22 -1.39 -4.46
CA ILE A 74 -18.10 -2.08 -3.81
C ILE A 74 -17.17 -1.03 -3.24
N MET A 75 -17.16 -0.90 -1.91
CA MET A 75 -16.35 0.08 -1.19
C MET A 75 -15.05 -0.56 -0.70
N HIS A 76 -13.91 0.09 -0.96
CA HIS A 76 -12.66 -0.29 -0.29
C HIS A 76 -12.58 0.33 1.11
N THR A 77 -12.15 -0.46 2.09
CA THR A 77 -12.03 -0.06 3.49
C THR A 77 -10.76 -0.61 4.14
N SER A 78 -10.32 0.05 5.21
CA SER A 78 -9.19 -0.36 6.04
C SER A 78 -9.52 -0.19 7.53
N THR A 79 -8.68 -0.73 8.42
CA THR A 79 -8.89 -0.59 9.87
C THR A 79 -9.03 0.87 10.31
N PRO A 80 -8.16 1.81 9.91
CA PRO A 80 -8.29 3.20 10.32
C PRO A 80 -9.48 3.93 9.66
N SER A 81 -9.93 3.53 8.47
CA SER A 81 -11.03 4.22 7.78
C SER A 81 -12.43 3.63 8.04
N PHE A 82 -12.51 2.42 8.60
CA PHE A 82 -13.75 1.62 8.66
C PHE A 82 -14.96 2.39 9.21
N ALA A 83 -14.82 3.08 10.35
CA ALA A 83 -15.92 3.83 10.94
C ALA A 83 -16.44 4.96 10.05
N SER A 84 -15.55 5.60 9.27
CA SER A 84 -15.93 6.58 8.26
C SER A 84 -16.61 5.95 7.07
N ASP A 85 -16.07 4.84 6.58
CA ASP A 85 -16.60 4.13 5.42
C ASP A 85 -18.02 3.60 5.70
N VAL A 86 -18.31 3.19 6.94
CA VAL A 86 -19.67 2.83 7.38
C VAL A 86 -20.62 4.03 7.33
N ARG A 87 -20.17 5.24 7.73
CA ARG A 87 -20.99 6.46 7.59
C ARG A 87 -21.29 6.78 6.13
N VAL A 88 -20.30 6.62 5.25
CA VAL A 88 -20.49 6.78 3.80
C VAL A 88 -21.47 5.74 3.24
N ALA A 89 -21.37 4.48 3.67
CA ALA A 89 -22.32 3.44 3.30
C ALA A 89 -23.75 3.78 3.73
N GLN A 90 -23.94 4.37 4.92
CA GLN A 90 -25.25 4.86 5.37
C GLN A 90 -25.79 5.96 4.45
N MET A 91 -24.98 6.97 4.13
CA MET A 91 -25.38 8.05 3.21
C MET A 91 -25.77 7.52 1.82
N ILE A 92 -25.07 6.50 1.33
CA ILE A 92 -25.39 5.84 0.06
C ILE A 92 -26.74 5.11 0.15
N LYS A 93 -27.00 4.39 1.25
CA LYS A 93 -28.27 3.69 1.49
C LYS A 93 -29.44 4.67 1.63
N ASP A 94 -29.21 5.83 2.26
CA ASP A 94 -30.22 6.89 2.38
C ASP A 94 -30.59 7.48 1.00
N ALA A 95 -29.60 7.63 0.10
CA ALA A 95 -29.81 8.13 -1.25
C ALA A 95 -30.42 7.08 -2.20
N ASN A 96 -30.12 5.80 -2.01
CA ASN A 96 -30.68 4.68 -2.77
C ASN A 96 -30.95 3.47 -1.86
N PRO A 97 -32.15 3.35 -1.27
CA PRO A 97 -32.47 2.27 -0.33
C PRO A 97 -32.41 0.84 -0.91
N LYS A 98 -32.41 0.70 -2.24
CA LYS A 98 -32.39 -0.60 -2.93
C LYS A 98 -30.99 -1.05 -3.32
N ILE A 99 -29.98 -0.19 -3.15
CA ILE A 99 -28.61 -0.49 -3.57
C ILE A 99 -28.01 -1.58 -2.71
N MET A 100 -27.30 -2.53 -3.32
CA MET A 100 -26.48 -3.49 -2.58
C MET A 100 -25.10 -2.88 -2.31
N ILE A 101 -24.60 -2.99 -1.08
CA ILE A 101 -23.31 -2.45 -0.64
C ILE A 101 -22.44 -3.59 -0.15
N GLY A 102 -21.30 -3.77 -0.84
CA GLY A 102 -20.21 -4.66 -0.44
C GLY A 102 -19.01 -3.88 0.04
N MET A 103 -18.27 -4.40 1.03
CA MET A 103 -16.93 -3.89 1.36
C MET A 103 -15.81 -4.88 1.06
N VAL A 104 -14.65 -4.34 0.65
CA VAL A 104 -13.40 -5.07 0.37
C VAL A 104 -12.23 -4.42 1.11
N GLY A 105 -11.17 -5.18 1.37
CA GLY A 105 -9.94 -4.68 1.99
C GLY A 105 -9.54 -5.46 3.23
N ALA A 106 -8.35 -5.19 3.76
CA ALA A 106 -7.74 -6.03 4.79
C ALA A 106 -8.56 -6.10 6.10
N LYS A 107 -9.25 -5.01 6.49
CA LYS A 107 -10.10 -4.99 7.69
C LYS A 107 -11.18 -6.05 7.62
N VAL A 108 -11.93 -6.04 6.53
CA VAL A 108 -13.08 -6.94 6.36
C VAL A 108 -12.67 -8.36 5.97
N ALA A 109 -11.48 -8.53 5.38
CA ALA A 109 -10.90 -9.85 5.17
C ALA A 109 -10.53 -10.55 6.49
N VAL A 110 -10.02 -9.80 7.46
CA VAL A 110 -9.56 -10.35 8.75
C VAL A 110 -10.68 -10.45 9.78
N GLN A 111 -11.56 -9.46 9.85
CA GLN A 111 -12.61 -9.37 10.86
C GLN A 111 -14.01 -9.32 10.22
N PRO A 112 -14.38 -10.28 9.36
CA PRO A 112 -15.58 -10.21 8.54
C PRO A 112 -16.87 -10.14 9.36
N GLU A 113 -17.03 -11.01 10.36
CA GLU A 113 -18.23 -11.03 11.21
C GLU A 113 -18.37 -9.76 12.04
N GLU A 114 -17.27 -9.28 12.63
CA GLU A 114 -17.26 -8.05 13.42
C GLU A 114 -17.57 -6.83 12.55
N SER A 115 -16.99 -6.77 11.35
CA SER A 115 -17.32 -5.75 10.36
C SER A 115 -18.79 -5.79 9.94
N MET A 116 -19.38 -6.97 9.77
CA MET A 116 -20.82 -7.08 9.49
C MET A 116 -21.67 -6.64 10.70
N LYS A 117 -21.26 -6.94 11.94
CA LYS A 117 -21.99 -6.48 13.14
C LYS A 117 -21.96 -4.96 13.29
N GLN A 118 -20.81 -4.34 13.05
CA GLN A 118 -20.61 -2.90 13.15
C GLN A 118 -21.13 -2.12 11.92
N GLY A 119 -21.17 -2.77 10.77
CA GLY A 119 -21.55 -2.18 9.48
C GLY A 119 -23.02 -2.37 9.13
N GLY A 120 -23.92 -1.77 9.92
CA GLY A 120 -25.38 -1.83 9.71
C GLY A 120 -25.85 -1.70 8.25
N PRO A 121 -25.42 -0.69 7.46
CA PRO A 121 -25.86 -0.48 6.08
C PRO A 121 -25.22 -1.41 5.03
N ILE A 122 -24.29 -2.30 5.43
CA ILE A 122 -23.53 -3.17 4.54
C ILE A 122 -24.27 -4.50 4.36
N ASP A 123 -24.37 -4.97 3.11
CA ASP A 123 -25.06 -6.22 2.76
C ASP A 123 -24.09 -7.42 2.79
N PHE A 124 -22.83 -7.21 2.41
CA PHE A 124 -21.78 -8.23 2.49
C PHE A 124 -20.37 -7.64 2.62
N VAL A 125 -19.44 -8.47 3.08
CA VAL A 125 -18.01 -8.23 2.98
C VAL A 125 -17.33 -9.35 2.22
N ALA A 126 -16.38 -9.00 1.34
CA ALA A 126 -15.57 -9.98 0.65
C ALA A 126 -14.22 -10.15 1.34
N ARG A 127 -13.83 -11.42 1.55
CA ARG A 127 -12.61 -11.83 2.23
C ARG A 127 -11.54 -12.19 1.21
N ASN A 128 -10.28 -12.22 1.67
CA ASN A 128 -9.10 -12.60 0.88
C ASN A 128 -9.06 -11.91 -0.50
N GLU A 129 -8.64 -12.61 -1.55
CA GLU A 129 -8.69 -12.10 -2.93
C GLU A 129 -10.12 -12.12 -3.47
N PHE A 130 -10.68 -10.93 -3.66
CA PHE A 130 -12.10 -10.72 -3.91
C PHE A 130 -12.45 -10.54 -5.40
N ASP A 131 -11.51 -10.64 -6.33
CA ASP A 131 -11.71 -10.24 -7.73
C ASP A 131 -12.87 -10.99 -8.41
N PHE A 132 -12.81 -12.32 -8.42
CA PHE A 132 -13.87 -13.17 -9.00
C PHE A 132 -15.09 -13.28 -8.09
N THR A 133 -14.91 -13.13 -6.76
CA THR A 133 -16.02 -13.03 -5.80
C THR A 133 -16.96 -11.88 -6.17
N ILE A 134 -16.38 -10.69 -6.37
CA ILE A 134 -17.13 -9.49 -6.74
C ILE A 134 -17.71 -9.61 -8.15
N LYS A 135 -16.97 -10.21 -9.10
CA LYS A 135 -17.49 -10.48 -10.44
C LYS A 135 -18.79 -11.30 -10.40
N GLU A 136 -18.81 -12.41 -9.64
CA GLU A 136 -20.00 -13.26 -9.53
C GLU A 136 -21.22 -12.52 -8.95
N ILE A 137 -20.99 -11.67 -7.93
CA ILE A 137 -22.05 -10.82 -7.35
C ILE A 137 -22.55 -9.82 -8.38
N ALA A 138 -21.65 -9.12 -9.08
CA ALA A 138 -22.01 -8.18 -10.13
C ALA A 138 -22.73 -8.84 -11.32
N GLU A 139 -22.53 -10.13 -11.55
CA GLU A 139 -23.27 -10.91 -12.55
C GLU A 139 -24.69 -11.27 -12.09
N GLY A 140 -25.00 -11.07 -10.81
CA GLY A 140 -26.32 -11.32 -10.21
C GLY A 140 -26.43 -12.69 -9.53
N LYS A 141 -25.31 -13.35 -9.24
CA LYS A 141 -25.32 -14.62 -8.51
C LYS A 141 -25.85 -14.40 -7.08
N PRO A 142 -26.77 -15.24 -6.57
CA PRO A 142 -27.26 -15.11 -5.20
C PRO A 142 -26.13 -15.17 -4.17
N LEU A 143 -26.16 -14.29 -3.16
CA LEU A 143 -25.09 -14.20 -2.16
C LEU A 143 -24.81 -15.55 -1.47
N ALA A 144 -25.84 -16.36 -1.19
CA ALA A 144 -25.70 -17.69 -0.59
C ALA A 144 -24.82 -18.67 -1.40
N GLU A 145 -24.63 -18.42 -2.70
CA GLU A 145 -23.86 -19.30 -3.60
C GLU A 145 -22.47 -18.72 -3.96
N VAL A 146 -22.11 -17.56 -3.42
CA VAL A 146 -20.85 -16.89 -3.74
C VAL A 146 -19.78 -17.27 -2.71
N ASP A 147 -18.73 -17.96 -3.13
CA ASP A 147 -17.58 -18.26 -2.27
C ASP A 147 -16.81 -16.97 -1.93
N GLY A 148 -16.31 -16.90 -0.69
CA GLY A 148 -15.39 -15.85 -0.22
C GLY A 148 -16.05 -14.66 0.47
N ILE A 149 -17.35 -14.70 0.77
CA ILE A 149 -18.05 -13.60 1.46
C ILE A 149 -18.55 -13.99 2.85
N THR A 150 -18.81 -12.96 3.65
CA THR A 150 -19.67 -12.99 4.83
C THR A 150 -20.75 -11.94 4.61
N TRP A 151 -22.02 -12.29 4.81
CA TRP A 151 -23.16 -11.47 4.38
C TRP A 151 -24.32 -11.53 5.37
N ARG A 152 -25.29 -10.64 5.20
CA ARG A 152 -26.50 -10.59 6.03
C ARG A 152 -27.69 -11.14 5.25
N ASN A 153 -28.38 -12.13 5.80
CA ASN A 153 -29.61 -12.66 5.20
C ASN A 153 -30.82 -11.76 5.46
N ALA A 154 -31.99 -12.14 4.92
CA ALA A 154 -33.22 -11.38 5.07
C ALA A 154 -33.72 -11.32 6.53
N GLU A 155 -33.35 -12.33 7.32
CA GLU A 155 -33.65 -12.45 8.75
C GLU A 155 -32.70 -11.63 9.64
N GLY A 156 -31.66 -11.03 9.05
CA GLY A 156 -30.66 -10.21 9.73
C GLY A 156 -29.46 -10.99 10.28
N GLU A 157 -29.43 -12.31 10.10
CA GLU A 157 -28.36 -13.20 10.53
C GLU A 157 -27.12 -13.03 9.66
N ILE A 158 -25.94 -13.17 10.29
CA ILE A 158 -24.65 -13.07 9.61
C ILE A 158 -24.21 -14.46 9.20
N ILE A 159 -24.07 -14.68 7.90
CA ILE A 159 -23.71 -15.97 7.29
C ILE A 159 -22.31 -15.86 6.68
N ALA A 160 -21.42 -16.77 7.04
CA ALA A 160 -20.12 -16.94 6.41
C ALA A 160 -20.20 -18.08 5.38
N ASN A 161 -19.98 -17.75 4.10
CA ASN A 161 -19.89 -18.76 3.06
C ASN A 161 -18.52 -19.45 3.10
N LYS A 162 -18.36 -20.50 2.30
CA LYS A 162 -17.06 -21.14 2.09
C LYS A 162 -16.02 -20.14 1.57
N ASP A 163 -14.75 -20.30 1.97
CA ASP A 163 -13.63 -19.53 1.43
C ASP A 163 -13.43 -19.78 -0.07
N ARG A 164 -13.12 -18.71 -0.81
CA ARG A 164 -12.76 -18.80 -2.23
C ARG A 164 -11.32 -19.31 -2.38
N ALA A 165 -11.12 -20.15 -3.41
CA ALA A 165 -9.79 -20.58 -3.81
C ALA A 165 -8.95 -19.40 -4.33
N MET A 166 -7.67 -19.38 -3.97
CA MET A 166 -6.73 -18.34 -4.36
C MET A 166 -6.45 -18.37 -5.87
N ILE A 167 -6.26 -17.21 -6.50
CA ILE A 167 -6.08 -17.10 -7.96
C ILE A 167 -4.68 -17.62 -8.34
N GLU A 168 -4.57 -18.77 -8.99
CA GLU A 168 -3.26 -19.34 -9.35
C GLU A 168 -2.72 -18.79 -10.68
N ASP A 169 -3.58 -18.67 -11.69
CA ASP A 169 -3.21 -18.08 -12.97
C ASP A 169 -3.47 -16.57 -12.96
N MET A 170 -2.42 -15.79 -12.72
CA MET A 170 -2.49 -14.34 -12.71
C MET A 170 -2.67 -13.71 -14.10
N ASP A 171 -2.43 -14.45 -15.19
CA ASP A 171 -2.67 -13.95 -16.55
C ASP A 171 -4.15 -14.00 -16.93
N SER A 172 -4.98 -14.71 -16.16
CA SER A 172 -6.44 -14.66 -16.29
C SER A 172 -7.06 -13.32 -15.89
N LEU A 173 -6.31 -12.48 -15.18
CA LEU A 173 -6.76 -11.16 -14.75
C LEU A 173 -6.60 -10.13 -15.89
N PRO A 174 -7.65 -9.35 -16.19
CA PRO A 174 -7.60 -8.33 -17.24
C PRO A 174 -6.69 -7.16 -16.85
N PHE A 175 -6.29 -6.37 -17.84
CA PHE A 175 -5.50 -5.16 -17.63
C PHE A 175 -6.30 -4.09 -16.89
N VAL A 176 -5.75 -3.61 -15.76
CA VAL A 176 -6.32 -2.48 -15.01
C VAL A 176 -6.14 -1.15 -15.74
N THR A 177 -5.21 -1.10 -16.68
CA THR A 177 -4.92 0.08 -17.51
C THR A 177 -6.16 0.58 -18.28
N GLU A 178 -7.07 -0.32 -18.69
CA GLU A 178 -8.35 0.04 -19.30
C GLU A 178 -9.24 0.84 -18.33
N VAL A 179 -9.33 0.39 -17.08
CA VAL A 179 -10.07 1.08 -16.02
C VAL A 179 -9.41 2.42 -15.70
N TYR A 180 -8.08 2.46 -15.62
CA TYR A 180 -7.36 3.71 -15.40
C TYR A 180 -7.67 4.74 -16.49
N LYS A 181 -7.71 4.32 -17.76
CA LYS A 181 -8.01 5.22 -18.88
C LYS A 181 -9.46 5.71 -18.87
N ARG A 182 -10.38 4.84 -18.49
CA ARG A 182 -11.81 5.14 -18.43
C ARG A 182 -12.16 6.08 -17.29
N ASP A 183 -11.61 5.84 -16.11
CA ASP A 183 -12.17 6.36 -14.86
C ASP A 183 -11.24 7.27 -14.06
N LEU A 184 -9.93 7.24 -14.31
CA LEU A 184 -8.95 7.92 -13.48
C LEU A 184 -8.22 9.02 -14.24
N ASN A 185 -7.80 10.05 -13.53
CA ASN A 185 -6.81 11.00 -14.01
C ASN A 185 -5.45 10.67 -13.36
N ILE A 186 -4.49 10.20 -14.17
CA ILE A 186 -3.19 9.76 -13.67
C ILE A 186 -2.37 10.89 -13.01
N ASN A 187 -2.70 12.16 -13.31
CA ASN A 187 -2.01 13.31 -12.74
C ASN A 187 -2.34 13.53 -11.26
N ASP A 188 -3.46 12.97 -10.79
CA ASP A 188 -3.90 13.09 -9.39
C ASP A 188 -3.09 12.16 -8.46
N TYR A 189 -2.34 11.21 -9.03
CA TYR A 189 -1.49 10.28 -8.30
C TYR A 189 -0.05 10.80 -8.24
N PHE A 190 0.49 10.87 -7.03
CA PHE A 190 1.86 11.34 -6.80
C PHE A 190 2.52 10.58 -5.66
N ILE A 191 3.82 10.25 -5.84
CA ILE A 191 4.67 9.72 -4.79
C ILE A 191 6.04 10.40 -4.88
N GLY A 192 6.53 10.95 -3.77
CA GLY A 192 7.72 11.83 -3.73
C GLY A 192 9.01 11.22 -4.30
N TYR A 193 9.17 9.90 -4.24
CA TYR A 193 10.34 9.21 -4.78
C TYR A 193 10.21 8.78 -6.26
N LEU A 194 9.02 8.87 -6.85
CA LEU A 194 8.77 8.56 -8.28
C LEU A 194 8.82 9.84 -9.15
N LYS A 195 9.03 9.67 -10.46
CA LYS A 195 8.80 10.73 -11.45
C LYS A 195 7.29 10.89 -11.67
N HIS A 196 6.84 12.12 -11.87
CA HIS A 196 5.42 12.42 -12.11
C HIS A 196 5.19 12.84 -13.57
N PRO A 197 4.11 12.37 -14.22
CA PRO A 197 3.15 11.37 -13.75
C PRO A 197 3.76 9.96 -13.71
N TYR A 198 3.28 9.12 -12.78
CA TYR A 198 3.62 7.69 -12.75
C TYR A 198 2.36 6.84 -12.90
N ILE A 199 2.53 5.58 -13.28
CA ILE A 199 1.46 4.57 -13.24
C ILE A 199 1.94 3.38 -12.40
N SER A 200 1.08 2.85 -11.55
CA SER A 200 1.38 1.65 -10.75
C SER A 200 0.49 0.47 -11.13
N ILE A 201 1.12 -0.70 -11.25
CA ILE A 201 0.45 -1.97 -11.50
C ILE A 201 1.04 -3.08 -10.62
N TYR A 202 0.24 -4.11 -10.36
CA TYR A 202 0.74 -5.37 -9.79
C TYR A 202 1.08 -6.32 -10.94
N THR A 203 2.28 -6.90 -10.87
CA THR A 203 2.73 -7.97 -11.76
C THR A 203 2.60 -9.35 -11.11
N GLY A 204 2.34 -9.40 -9.80
CA GLY A 204 2.15 -10.61 -9.02
C GLY A 204 1.60 -10.30 -7.63
N ARG A 205 1.07 -11.32 -6.95
CA ARG A 205 0.45 -11.23 -5.62
C ARG A 205 1.02 -12.27 -4.67
N GLY A 206 1.09 -11.91 -3.39
CA GLY A 206 1.66 -12.75 -2.32
C GLY A 206 3.16 -12.55 -2.13
N CYS A 207 3.70 -13.09 -1.04
CA CYS A 207 5.11 -12.91 -0.67
C CYS A 207 5.66 -14.13 0.08
N LYS A 208 6.81 -14.66 -0.34
CA LYS A 208 7.44 -15.84 0.29
C LYS A 208 7.99 -15.54 1.68
N SER A 209 8.20 -14.25 2.00
CA SER A 209 8.68 -13.83 3.32
C SER A 209 7.60 -14.01 4.39
N ARG A 210 8.05 -14.22 5.64
CA ARG A 210 7.17 -14.47 6.80
C ARG A 210 7.32 -13.39 7.87
N CYS A 211 7.51 -12.14 7.43
CA CYS A 211 7.65 -10.99 8.31
C CYS A 211 6.42 -10.88 9.23
N THR A 212 6.63 -10.78 10.54
CA THR A 212 5.54 -10.85 11.52
C THR A 212 4.53 -9.71 11.40
N PHE A 213 4.97 -8.55 10.90
CA PHE A 213 4.18 -7.32 10.76
C PHE A 213 3.49 -7.17 9.39
N CYS A 214 3.82 -8.01 8.38
CA CYS A 214 3.31 -7.81 7.02
C CYS A 214 1.84 -8.23 6.90
N LEU A 215 0.95 -7.26 6.69
CA LEU A 215 -0.49 -7.49 6.59
C LEU A 215 -0.88 -8.34 5.38
N TRP A 216 -0.63 -7.84 4.16
CA TRP A 216 -1.15 -8.43 2.92
C TRP A 216 -0.82 -9.91 2.72
N PRO A 217 0.43 -10.39 2.91
CA PRO A 217 0.75 -11.82 2.74
C PRO A 217 0.13 -12.72 3.83
N GLN A 218 -0.17 -12.18 5.01
CA GLN A 218 -0.76 -12.94 6.12
C GLN A 218 -2.30 -12.98 6.03
N THR A 219 -2.93 -12.05 5.31
CA THR A 219 -4.39 -11.89 5.34
C THR A 219 -5.08 -11.96 3.99
N VAL A 220 -4.48 -11.45 2.92
CA VAL A 220 -5.13 -11.36 1.60
C VAL A 220 -4.43 -12.21 0.55
N GLY A 221 -3.16 -11.92 0.27
CA GLY A 221 -2.42 -12.48 -0.88
C GLY A 221 -1.68 -13.78 -0.60
N GLY A 222 -1.60 -14.22 0.66
CA GLY A 222 -0.92 -15.44 1.06
C GLY A 222 0.61 -15.41 0.87
N HIS A 223 1.26 -16.52 1.25
CA HIS A 223 2.72 -16.67 1.21
C HIS A 223 3.28 -17.26 -0.09
N ARG A 224 2.41 -17.61 -1.04
CA ARG A 224 2.82 -18.05 -2.37
C ARG A 224 2.80 -16.85 -3.30
N TYR A 225 3.99 -16.49 -3.80
CA TYR A 225 4.11 -15.44 -4.81
C TYR A 225 3.67 -15.97 -6.17
N ARG A 226 2.49 -15.55 -6.61
CA ARG A 226 1.86 -15.92 -7.89
C ARG A 226 2.00 -14.75 -8.84
N THR A 227 2.34 -15.02 -10.09
CA THR A 227 2.86 -13.97 -10.97
C THR A 227 2.30 -14.04 -12.37
N ARG A 228 2.15 -12.88 -13.00
CA ARG A 228 1.90 -12.73 -14.44
C ARG A 228 3.13 -13.11 -15.25
N SER A 229 2.95 -13.61 -16.48
CA SER A 229 4.06 -13.82 -17.40
C SER A 229 4.72 -12.49 -17.82
N PRO A 230 6.03 -12.47 -18.13
CA PRO A 230 6.71 -11.27 -18.62
C PRO A 230 6.04 -10.64 -19.84
N GLU A 231 5.54 -11.47 -20.77
CA GLU A 231 4.85 -11.04 -21.99
C GLU A 231 3.53 -10.34 -21.68
N HIS A 232 2.77 -10.88 -20.70
CA HIS A 232 1.51 -10.29 -20.27
C HIS A 232 1.71 -8.94 -19.57
N VAL A 233 2.76 -8.81 -18.74
CA VAL A 233 3.16 -7.52 -18.15
C VAL A 233 3.58 -6.53 -19.24
N ALA A 234 4.40 -6.96 -20.20
CA ALA A 234 4.86 -6.11 -21.31
C ALA A 234 3.71 -5.63 -22.20
N ALA A 235 2.70 -6.47 -22.42
CA ALA A 235 1.49 -6.11 -23.16
C ALA A 235 0.70 -4.99 -22.48
N GLU A 236 0.51 -5.05 -21.16
CA GLU A 236 -0.16 -3.98 -20.42
C GLU A 236 0.65 -2.68 -20.41
N ILE A 237 1.98 -2.76 -20.24
CA ILE A 237 2.83 -1.56 -20.28
C ILE A 237 2.82 -0.91 -21.68
N ARG A 238 2.77 -1.71 -22.75
CA ARG A 238 2.60 -1.20 -24.12
C ARG A 238 1.26 -0.45 -24.27
N LEU A 239 0.18 -1.01 -23.74
CA LEU A 239 -1.13 -0.37 -23.73
C LEU A 239 -1.12 0.93 -22.92
N ALA A 240 -0.52 0.92 -21.72
CA ALA A 240 -0.42 2.11 -20.88
C ALA A 240 0.37 3.23 -21.57
N LYS A 241 1.46 2.89 -22.26
CA LYS A 241 2.23 3.86 -23.07
C LYS A 241 1.41 4.45 -24.22
N GLN A 242 0.51 3.68 -24.82
CA GLN A 242 -0.40 4.18 -25.85
C GLN A 242 -1.47 5.12 -25.26
N TYR A 243 -2.02 4.77 -24.10
CA TYR A 243 -3.10 5.52 -23.45
C TYR A 243 -2.65 6.79 -22.74
N PHE A 244 -1.39 6.78 -22.27
CA PHE A 244 -0.79 7.80 -21.42
C PHE A 244 0.66 8.10 -21.85
N PRO A 245 0.88 8.69 -23.04
CA PRO A 245 2.22 8.98 -23.54
C PRO A 245 3.03 9.93 -22.64
N GLU A 246 2.38 10.69 -21.76
CA GLU A 246 3.01 11.60 -20.79
C GLU A 246 3.62 10.91 -19.57
N VAL A 247 3.34 9.62 -19.35
CA VAL A 247 3.85 8.87 -18.18
C VAL A 247 5.38 8.86 -18.15
N GLN A 248 5.94 9.24 -17.00
CA GLN A 248 7.39 9.36 -16.82
C GLN A 248 8.01 8.13 -16.17
N GLU A 249 7.21 7.32 -15.48
CA GLU A 249 7.66 6.15 -14.76
C GLU A 249 6.55 5.13 -14.47
N PHE A 250 6.89 3.85 -14.56
CA PHE A 250 6.03 2.74 -14.11
C PHE A 250 6.52 2.18 -12.78
N MET A 251 5.60 1.94 -11.85
CA MET A 251 5.87 1.27 -10.57
C MET A 251 5.27 -0.15 -10.59
N PHE A 252 6.10 -1.15 -10.33
CA PHE A 252 5.63 -2.51 -10.03
C PHE A 252 5.48 -2.64 -8.52
N ASP A 253 4.23 -2.59 -8.07
CA ASP A 253 3.87 -2.50 -6.66
C ASP A 253 3.65 -3.86 -5.98
N ASP A 254 4.16 -4.93 -6.58
CA ASP A 254 4.18 -6.28 -6.01
C ASP A 254 4.72 -6.26 -4.58
N ASP A 255 4.24 -7.14 -3.70
CA ASP A 255 4.77 -7.26 -2.32
C ASP A 255 6.28 -7.54 -2.31
N THR A 256 6.75 -8.30 -3.31
CA THR A 256 8.17 -8.69 -3.42
C THR A 256 8.54 -9.05 -4.87
N PHE A 257 8.66 -8.04 -5.75
CA PHE A 257 8.95 -8.25 -7.17
C PHE A 257 10.19 -9.12 -7.43
N THR A 258 11.21 -8.97 -6.57
CA THR A 258 12.55 -9.55 -6.73
C THR A 258 12.73 -10.94 -6.10
N ASP A 259 11.69 -11.56 -5.54
CA ASP A 259 11.73 -12.94 -5.03
C ASP A 259 11.77 -14.01 -6.14
N ASP A 260 11.58 -13.59 -7.39
CA ASP A 260 11.75 -14.40 -8.61
C ASP A 260 12.70 -13.66 -9.56
N LEU A 261 14.00 -13.87 -9.37
CA LEU A 261 15.05 -13.16 -10.10
C LEU A 261 15.02 -13.43 -11.61
N PRO A 262 14.89 -14.69 -12.10
CA PRO A 262 14.79 -14.94 -13.54
C PRO A 262 13.62 -14.20 -14.18
N ARG A 263 12.46 -14.16 -13.51
CA ARG A 263 11.31 -13.41 -13.99
C ARG A 263 11.55 -11.90 -13.95
N ALA A 264 12.14 -11.38 -12.87
CA ALA A 264 12.47 -9.95 -12.76
C ALA A 264 13.40 -9.50 -13.90
N GLU A 265 14.39 -10.32 -14.27
CA GLU A 265 15.26 -10.07 -15.42
C GLU A 265 14.53 -10.14 -16.76
N ALA A 266 13.62 -11.10 -16.94
CA ALA A 266 12.81 -11.21 -18.15
C ALA A 266 11.92 -9.97 -18.34
N ILE A 267 11.20 -9.54 -17.29
CA ILE A 267 10.40 -8.31 -17.31
C ILE A 267 11.28 -7.09 -17.56
N ALA A 268 12.45 -7.00 -16.91
CA ALA A 268 13.38 -5.91 -17.15
C ALA A 268 13.72 -5.80 -18.64
N ARG A 269 14.09 -6.90 -19.30
CA ARG A 269 14.40 -6.91 -20.74
C ARG A 269 13.23 -6.46 -21.60
N GLU A 270 12.00 -6.85 -21.27
CA GLU A 270 10.80 -6.33 -21.94
C GLU A 270 10.64 -4.81 -21.76
N MET A 271 10.87 -4.30 -20.54
CA MET A 271 10.83 -2.85 -20.29
C MET A 271 11.91 -2.11 -21.08
N GLY A 272 13.10 -2.70 -21.21
CA GLY A 272 14.19 -2.20 -22.06
C GLY A 272 13.79 -2.08 -23.52
N LYS A 273 13.13 -3.11 -24.09
CA LYS A 273 12.59 -3.08 -25.46
C LYS A 273 11.53 -1.97 -25.65
N LEU A 274 10.73 -1.71 -24.62
CA LEU A 274 9.71 -0.65 -24.63
C LEU A 274 10.30 0.76 -24.39
N GLY A 275 11.55 0.84 -23.94
CA GLY A 275 12.26 2.09 -23.65
C GLY A 275 11.64 2.87 -22.49
N VAL A 276 11.10 2.18 -21.48
CA VAL A 276 10.41 2.83 -20.35
C VAL A 276 11.30 2.93 -19.11
N THR A 277 11.09 3.97 -18.31
CA THR A 277 11.65 4.06 -16.96
C THR A 277 10.71 3.35 -15.99
N TRP A 278 11.26 2.53 -15.10
CA TRP A 278 10.45 1.82 -14.12
C TRP A 278 11.14 1.67 -12.76
N SER A 279 10.34 1.34 -11.75
CA SER A 279 10.73 1.11 -10.37
C SER A 279 9.93 -0.05 -9.78
N CYS A 280 10.43 -0.65 -8.70
CA CYS A 280 9.72 -1.74 -8.03
C CYS A 280 10.06 -1.85 -6.54
N ASN A 281 9.23 -2.60 -5.81
CA ASN A 281 9.54 -3.05 -4.46
C ASN A 281 10.59 -4.17 -4.50
N ALA A 282 11.57 -4.12 -3.60
CA ALA A 282 12.61 -5.13 -3.49
C ALA A 282 13.02 -5.41 -2.05
N LYS A 283 13.51 -6.62 -1.84
CA LYS A 283 14.22 -7.01 -0.63
C LYS A 283 15.71 -6.69 -0.81
N ALA A 284 16.40 -6.33 0.28
CA ALA A 284 17.81 -5.89 0.24
C ALA A 284 18.83 -7.03 0.01
N ASN A 285 18.53 -7.98 -0.87
CA ASN A 285 19.34 -9.17 -1.15
C ASN A 285 19.45 -9.49 -2.66
N VAL A 286 19.07 -8.56 -3.54
CA VAL A 286 19.20 -8.78 -4.99
C VAL A 286 20.69 -8.83 -5.37
N PRO A 287 21.14 -9.87 -6.08
CA PRO A 287 22.53 -9.96 -6.54
C PRO A 287 22.92 -8.85 -7.51
N TYR A 288 24.21 -8.51 -7.55
CA TYR A 288 24.75 -7.47 -8.43
C TYR A 288 24.42 -7.69 -9.90
N GLU A 289 24.52 -8.93 -10.41
CA GLU A 289 24.26 -9.23 -11.83
C GLU A 289 22.80 -8.97 -12.21
N THR A 290 21.85 -9.37 -11.36
CA THR A 290 20.43 -9.07 -11.59
C THR A 290 20.16 -7.56 -11.51
N LEU A 291 20.75 -6.85 -10.53
CA LEU A 291 20.64 -5.39 -10.46
C LEU A 291 21.17 -4.70 -11.71
N LYS A 292 22.29 -5.21 -12.27
CA LYS A 292 22.88 -4.70 -13.50
C LYS A 292 21.94 -4.89 -14.68
N VAL A 293 21.36 -6.09 -14.86
CA VAL A 293 20.36 -6.36 -15.91
C VAL A 293 19.16 -5.43 -15.77
N MET A 294 18.62 -5.28 -14.56
CA MET A 294 17.48 -4.38 -14.33
C MET A 294 17.84 -2.94 -14.67
N LYS A 295 19.02 -2.47 -14.26
CA LYS A 295 19.50 -1.10 -14.53
C LYS A 295 19.69 -0.83 -16.01
N GLU A 296 20.33 -1.73 -16.73
CA GLU A 296 20.56 -1.62 -18.17
C GLU A 296 19.25 -1.57 -18.97
N ASN A 297 18.15 -2.07 -18.39
CA ASN A 297 16.84 -2.10 -19.01
C ASN A 297 15.82 -1.17 -18.32
N GLY A 298 16.26 -0.02 -17.82
CA GLY A 298 15.38 1.09 -17.45
C GLY A 298 14.99 1.18 -15.97
N LEU A 299 15.49 0.29 -15.11
CA LEU A 299 15.27 0.42 -13.66
C LEU A 299 15.93 1.70 -13.13
N ARG A 300 15.13 2.53 -12.47
CA ARG A 300 15.59 3.77 -11.85
C ARG A 300 15.71 3.66 -10.34
N LEU A 301 14.66 3.19 -9.66
CA LEU A 301 14.56 3.19 -8.21
C LEU A 301 14.04 1.87 -7.67
N LEU A 302 14.58 1.48 -6.50
CA LEU A 302 14.08 0.38 -5.69
C LEU A 302 13.48 0.93 -4.39
N LEU A 303 12.26 0.51 -4.08
CA LEU A 303 11.68 0.63 -2.74
C LEU A 303 12.18 -0.54 -1.91
N VAL A 304 12.93 -0.28 -0.84
CA VAL A 304 13.65 -1.34 -0.12
C VAL A 304 13.27 -1.37 1.34
N GLY A 305 12.65 -2.47 1.75
CA GLY A 305 12.36 -2.75 3.15
C GLY A 305 13.59 -3.23 3.90
N TYR A 306 14.28 -2.31 4.58
CA TYR A 306 15.37 -2.61 5.52
C TYR A 306 14.81 -2.94 6.91
N GLU A 307 13.77 -2.21 7.32
CA GLU A 307 13.10 -2.25 8.61
C GLU A 307 13.97 -1.84 9.81
N SER A 308 15.10 -2.52 10.04
CA SER A 308 15.99 -2.27 11.18
C SER A 308 17.46 -2.47 10.79
N GLY A 309 18.35 -1.74 11.46
CA GLY A 309 19.80 -1.91 11.40
C GLY A 309 20.34 -2.89 12.45
N ASN A 310 19.49 -3.38 13.36
CA ASN A 310 19.85 -4.34 14.39
C ASN A 310 19.45 -5.77 13.96
N GLN A 311 20.42 -6.69 13.98
CA GLN A 311 20.21 -8.05 13.51
C GLN A 311 19.20 -8.84 14.37
N GLN A 312 19.14 -8.60 15.68
CA GLN A 312 18.20 -9.27 16.56
C GLN A 312 16.76 -8.83 16.30
N ILE A 313 16.52 -7.54 16.03
CA ILE A 313 15.20 -7.04 15.63
C ILE A 313 14.76 -7.67 14.32
N LEU A 314 15.65 -7.78 13.33
CA LEU A 314 15.36 -8.48 12.07
C LEU A 314 15.01 -9.96 12.27
N HIS A 315 15.62 -10.63 13.27
CA HIS A 315 15.27 -12.00 13.65
C HIS A 315 13.89 -12.08 14.32
N ASN A 316 13.61 -11.19 15.28
CA ASN A 316 12.35 -11.15 16.02
C ASN A 316 11.16 -11.01 15.06
N ILE A 317 11.31 -10.19 14.01
CA ILE A 317 10.27 -9.97 13.01
C ILE A 317 10.31 -10.96 11.85
N LYS A 318 11.22 -11.93 11.85
CA LYS A 318 11.40 -12.92 10.78
C LYS A 318 11.59 -12.31 9.40
N LYS A 319 12.31 -11.19 9.30
CA LYS A 319 12.58 -10.51 8.02
C LYS A 319 13.33 -11.42 7.04
N GLY A 320 14.12 -12.35 7.58
CA GLY A 320 14.97 -13.25 6.78
C GLY A 320 16.00 -12.44 5.99
N MET A 321 16.66 -11.50 6.66
CA MET A 321 17.66 -10.59 6.10
C MET A 321 18.84 -10.46 7.07
N ARG A 322 20.05 -10.34 6.51
CA ARG A 322 21.26 -10.01 7.26
C ARG A 322 21.63 -8.55 7.00
N VAL A 323 21.99 -7.83 8.05
CA VAL A 323 22.45 -6.42 7.94
C VAL A 323 23.59 -6.29 6.93
N GLU A 324 24.58 -7.18 6.96
CA GLU A 324 25.72 -7.13 6.02
C GLU A 324 25.34 -7.39 4.56
N VAL A 325 24.34 -8.25 4.32
CA VAL A 325 23.83 -8.47 2.95
C VAL A 325 23.13 -7.21 2.45
N ALA A 326 22.37 -6.55 3.32
CA ALA A 326 21.72 -5.29 3.01
C ALA A 326 22.73 -4.18 2.69
N LYS A 327 23.85 -4.08 3.43
CA LYS A 327 24.94 -3.12 3.14
C LYS A 327 25.57 -3.35 1.77
N GLU A 328 25.92 -4.59 1.45
CA GLU A 328 26.53 -4.94 0.17
C GLU A 328 25.55 -4.70 -0.99
N PHE A 329 24.26 -5.03 -0.81
CA PHE A 329 23.19 -4.69 -1.75
C PHE A 329 23.12 -3.18 -2.00
N THR A 330 23.13 -2.34 -0.95
CA THR A 330 23.07 -0.88 -1.09
C THR A 330 24.29 -0.35 -1.84
N LYS A 331 25.49 -0.85 -1.51
CA LYS A 331 26.73 -0.50 -2.19
C LYS A 331 26.67 -0.83 -3.69
N ASN A 332 26.13 -1.99 -4.04
CA ASN A 332 25.93 -2.42 -5.43
C ASN A 332 24.93 -1.51 -6.18
N CYS A 333 23.82 -1.14 -5.54
CA CYS A 333 22.89 -0.16 -6.11
C CYS A 333 23.57 1.18 -6.36
N HIS A 334 24.37 1.69 -5.41
CA HIS A 334 25.10 2.94 -5.57
C HIS A 334 26.11 2.88 -6.71
N LYS A 335 26.87 1.78 -6.82
CA LYS A 335 27.83 1.54 -7.91
C LYS A 335 27.15 1.57 -9.29
N LEU A 336 25.93 1.03 -9.38
CA LEU A 336 25.15 1.00 -10.62
C LEU A 336 24.33 2.29 -10.86
N GLY A 337 24.30 3.23 -9.91
CA GLY A 337 23.47 4.43 -9.99
C GLY A 337 21.96 4.15 -9.89
N ILE A 338 21.57 3.06 -9.23
CA ILE A 338 20.19 2.77 -8.86
C ILE A 338 19.84 3.60 -7.62
N LYS A 339 18.70 4.30 -7.67
CA LYS A 339 18.20 5.07 -6.51
C LYS A 339 17.51 4.12 -5.53
N ILE A 340 17.64 4.39 -4.24
CA ILE A 340 16.97 3.63 -3.18
C ILE A 340 16.04 4.55 -2.40
N HIS A 341 14.77 4.17 -2.28
CA HIS A 341 13.92 4.65 -1.20
C HIS A 341 13.91 3.58 -0.12
N GLY A 342 14.52 3.86 1.04
CA GLY A 342 14.63 2.89 2.14
C GLY A 342 13.46 3.04 3.11
N THR A 343 12.83 1.92 3.49
CA THR A 343 11.81 1.91 4.53
C THR A 343 12.35 1.29 5.82
N PHE A 344 12.04 1.94 6.94
CA PHE A 344 12.41 1.55 8.29
C PHE A 344 11.18 1.53 9.19
N ILE A 345 11.21 0.70 10.23
CA ILE A 345 10.13 0.59 11.21
C ILE A 345 10.74 0.72 12.60
N VAL A 346 10.10 1.54 13.44
CA VAL A 346 10.47 1.66 14.86
C VAL A 346 9.33 1.17 15.75
N GLY A 347 9.70 0.56 16.88
CA GLY A 347 8.77 -0.03 17.85
C GLY A 347 8.51 -1.51 17.62
N LEU A 348 9.37 -2.19 16.85
CA LEU A 348 9.25 -3.62 16.57
C LEU A 348 9.47 -4.47 17.84
N PRO A 349 9.02 -5.74 17.86
CA PRO A 349 9.23 -6.61 19.02
C PRO A 349 10.70 -6.72 19.45
N GLY A 350 10.96 -6.39 20.71
CA GLY A 350 12.29 -6.42 21.33
C GLY A 350 13.13 -5.16 21.09
N GLU A 351 12.58 -4.11 20.48
CA GLU A 351 13.25 -2.82 20.29
C GLU A 351 13.62 -2.17 21.63
N THR A 352 14.78 -1.53 21.69
CA THR A 352 15.23 -0.67 22.80
C THR A 352 15.72 0.67 22.23
N LYS A 353 16.01 1.65 23.09
CA LYS A 353 16.61 2.91 22.66
C LYS A 353 17.92 2.68 21.90
N GLU A 354 18.73 1.73 22.36
CA GLU A 354 20.01 1.37 21.76
C GLU A 354 19.80 0.79 20.34
N THR A 355 18.86 -0.14 20.16
CA THR A 355 18.60 -0.74 18.83
C THR A 355 18.02 0.28 17.83
N ILE A 356 17.25 1.25 18.32
CA ILE A 356 16.80 2.40 17.51
C ILE A 356 18.00 3.23 17.05
N GLN A 357 18.93 3.54 17.94
CA GLN A 357 20.15 4.30 17.59
C GLN A 357 21.05 3.53 16.61
N GLU A 358 21.17 2.21 16.76
CA GLU A 358 21.85 1.35 15.79
C GLU A 358 21.17 1.40 14.41
N THR A 359 19.84 1.40 14.36
CA THR A 359 19.09 1.53 13.11
C THR A 359 19.30 2.90 12.46
N ILE A 360 19.34 3.98 13.24
CA ILE A 360 19.67 5.33 12.75
C ILE A 360 21.10 5.35 12.21
N ALA A 361 22.07 4.75 12.92
CA ALA A 361 23.46 4.68 12.48
C ALA A 361 23.58 3.89 11.17
N PHE A 362 22.90 2.76 11.06
CA PHE A 362 22.83 1.94 9.85
C PHE A 362 22.23 2.72 8.68
N ALA A 363 21.09 3.41 8.86
CA ALA A 363 20.48 4.22 7.81
C ALA A 363 21.43 5.33 7.31
N LYS A 364 22.19 5.96 8.21
CA LYS A 364 23.21 6.95 7.86
C LYS A 364 24.36 6.34 7.06
N GLU A 365 24.78 5.13 7.41
CA GLU A 365 25.84 4.36 6.74
C GLU A 365 25.42 3.97 5.31
N ILE A 366 24.26 3.31 5.16
CA ILE A 366 23.77 2.88 3.84
C ILE A 366 23.27 4.04 2.98
N ASN A 367 22.91 5.17 3.60
CA ASN A 367 22.63 6.45 2.94
C ASN A 367 21.69 6.37 1.72
N PRO A 368 20.44 5.88 1.86
CA PRO A 368 19.50 5.81 0.75
C PRO A 368 19.19 7.19 0.15
N HIS A 369 18.70 7.22 -1.09
CA HIS A 369 18.36 8.46 -1.79
C HIS A 369 17.24 9.22 -1.07
N THR A 370 16.23 8.51 -0.60
CA THR A 370 15.20 9.00 0.33
C THR A 370 14.87 7.88 1.31
N LEU A 371 14.23 8.20 2.43
CA LEU A 371 13.73 7.18 3.34
C LEU A 371 12.35 7.52 3.88
N GLN A 372 11.67 6.48 4.36
CA GLN A 372 10.46 6.54 5.17
C GLN A 372 10.72 5.80 6.48
N VAL A 373 10.27 6.36 7.60
CA VAL A 373 10.27 5.72 8.90
C VAL A 373 8.81 5.55 9.33
N SER A 374 8.40 4.33 9.65
CA SER A 374 7.05 4.01 10.08
C SER A 374 7.04 3.49 11.51
N LEU A 375 5.89 3.58 12.16
CA LEU A 375 5.66 2.97 13.46
C LEU A 375 5.18 1.53 13.29
N ALA A 376 5.65 0.64 14.16
CA ALA A 376 5.20 -0.74 14.18
C ALA A 376 3.69 -0.80 14.48
N ALA A 377 2.90 -1.26 13.52
CA ALA A 377 1.46 -1.34 13.63
C ALA A 377 1.00 -2.81 13.73
N PRO A 378 0.45 -3.24 14.88
CA PRO A 378 -0.08 -4.57 15.10
C PRO A 378 -1.44 -4.69 14.42
N TYR A 379 -1.48 -4.87 13.10
CA TYR A 379 -2.75 -5.08 12.40
C TYR A 379 -3.41 -6.40 12.80
N PRO A 380 -4.72 -6.44 13.08
CA PRO A 380 -5.45 -7.69 13.26
C PRO A 380 -5.13 -8.70 12.16
N GLY A 381 -5.04 -9.97 12.51
CA GLY A 381 -4.69 -11.06 11.58
C GLY A 381 -3.19 -11.27 11.37
N THR A 382 -2.33 -10.36 11.84
CA THR A 382 -0.88 -10.53 11.77
C THR A 382 -0.32 -11.26 13.01
N ALA A 383 0.82 -11.92 12.83
CA ALA A 383 1.58 -12.48 13.95
C ALA A 383 2.01 -11.40 14.97
N LEU A 384 2.32 -10.19 14.52
CA LEU A 384 2.64 -9.06 15.41
C LEU A 384 1.46 -8.69 16.31
N HIS A 385 0.24 -8.62 15.77
CA HIS A 385 -0.95 -8.36 16.59
C HIS A 385 -1.17 -9.44 17.64
N LYS A 386 -1.06 -10.71 17.25
CA LYS A 386 -1.17 -11.83 18.21
C LYS A 386 -0.14 -11.70 19.34
N GLN A 387 1.12 -11.45 19.01
CA GLN A 387 2.18 -11.23 20.00
C GLN A 387 1.87 -10.03 20.91
N ALA A 388 1.40 -8.93 20.33
CA ALA A 388 1.11 -7.72 21.09
C ALA A 388 -0.04 -7.93 22.08
N THR A 389 -1.09 -8.66 21.69
CA THR A 389 -2.20 -9.02 22.59
C THR A 389 -1.73 -9.98 23.70
N GLU A 390 -1.03 -11.07 23.34
CA GLU A 390 -0.64 -12.11 24.30
C GLU A 390 0.36 -11.61 25.35
N ASN A 391 1.23 -10.66 24.99
CA ASN A 391 2.23 -10.10 25.89
C ASN A 391 1.80 -8.77 26.55
N GLY A 392 0.57 -8.31 26.30
CA GLY A 392 0.07 -7.04 26.85
C GLY A 392 0.78 -5.80 26.31
N TRP A 393 1.39 -5.86 25.12
CA TRP A 393 2.04 -4.70 24.46
C TRP A 393 1.04 -3.76 23.79
N LEU A 394 -0.19 -4.23 23.56
CA LEU A 394 -1.28 -3.48 22.96
C LEU A 394 -2.45 -3.43 23.96
N ASN A 395 -2.98 -2.24 24.20
CA ASN A 395 -4.28 -2.11 24.86
C ASN A 395 -5.38 -2.38 23.82
N VAL A 396 -5.95 -3.58 23.85
CA VAL A 396 -6.92 -4.04 22.84
C VAL A 396 -8.21 -3.20 22.85
N ASP A 397 -8.60 -2.68 24.02
CA ASP A 397 -9.83 -1.89 24.19
C ASP A 397 -9.68 -0.45 23.67
N ALA A 398 -8.44 0.01 23.42
CA ALA A 398 -8.10 1.33 22.89
C ALA A 398 -7.16 1.23 21.67
N ALA A 399 -7.21 0.13 20.92
CA ALA A 399 -6.30 -0.18 19.82
C ALA A 399 -6.61 0.64 18.55
N GLU A 400 -6.49 1.96 18.66
CA GLU A 400 -6.47 2.86 17.51
C GLU A 400 -5.10 2.77 16.80
N LEU A 401 -5.10 2.92 15.48
CA LEU A 401 -3.88 2.95 14.66
C LEU A 401 -3.55 4.37 14.17
N ILE A 402 -4.49 5.29 14.35
CA ILE A 402 -4.39 6.69 14.01
C ILE A 402 -5.06 7.51 15.12
N ASP A 403 -4.62 8.74 15.31
CA ASP A 403 -5.33 9.69 16.17
C ASP A 403 -6.53 10.35 15.45
N GLU A 404 -7.23 11.24 16.15
CA GLU A 404 -8.35 12.02 15.62
C GLU A 404 -8.00 12.90 14.41
N ASN A 405 -6.72 13.21 14.22
CA ASN A 405 -6.18 13.99 13.10
C ASN A 405 -5.65 13.11 11.95
N GLY A 406 -5.79 11.78 12.06
CA GLY A 406 -5.36 10.81 11.07
C GLY A 406 -3.86 10.51 11.06
N VAL A 407 -3.10 10.94 12.07
CA VAL A 407 -1.66 10.70 12.21
C VAL A 407 -1.42 9.34 12.85
N GLN A 408 -0.39 8.61 12.39
CA GLN A 408 0.01 7.34 13.02
C GLN A 408 0.38 7.55 14.49
N ILE A 409 -0.31 6.85 15.38
CA ILE A 409 0.12 6.69 16.77
C ILE A 409 1.05 5.49 16.88
N ALA A 410 1.87 5.45 17.93
CA ALA A 410 2.60 4.25 18.28
C ALA A 410 1.67 3.41 19.15
N PRO A 411 1.09 2.28 18.70
CA PRO A 411 0.12 1.53 19.49
C PRO A 411 0.77 0.52 20.45
N LEU A 412 2.08 0.32 20.34
CA LEU A 412 2.85 -0.66 21.12
C LEU A 412 3.63 0.00 22.25
N HIS A 413 3.62 -0.63 23.44
CA HIS A 413 4.57 -0.41 24.53
C HIS A 413 5.29 -1.70 24.87
N TYR A 414 6.45 -1.52 25.47
CA TYR A 414 7.17 -2.55 26.19
C TYR A 414 7.47 -2.05 27.61
N PRO A 415 7.70 -2.95 28.60
CA PRO A 415 8.06 -2.54 29.96
C PRO A 415 9.27 -1.60 30.05
N HIS A 416 10.17 -1.68 29.07
CA HIS A 416 11.42 -0.91 28.98
C HIS A 416 11.40 0.18 27.90
N LEU A 417 10.30 0.34 27.15
CA LEU A 417 10.18 1.31 26.06
C LEU A 417 8.72 1.71 25.84
N SER A 418 8.38 2.95 26.18
CA SER A 418 7.01 3.48 26.10
C SER A 418 6.57 3.86 24.68
N HIS A 419 5.25 3.95 24.46
CA HIS A 419 4.66 4.48 23.20
C HIS A 419 5.23 5.84 22.83
N THR A 420 5.38 6.74 23.81
CA THR A 420 5.89 8.10 23.61
C THR A 420 7.33 8.09 23.11
N GLU A 421 8.20 7.28 23.74
CA GLU A 421 9.60 7.17 23.30
C GLU A 421 9.71 6.58 21.89
N ILE A 422 8.85 5.61 21.54
CA ILE A 422 8.76 5.06 20.18
C ILE A 422 8.31 6.14 19.20
N PHE A 423 7.27 6.91 19.54
CA PHE A 423 6.71 7.95 18.68
C PHE A 423 7.71 9.10 18.43
N GLU A 424 8.41 9.56 19.46
CA GLU A 424 9.41 10.63 19.37
C GLU A 424 10.64 10.21 18.56
N SER A 425 11.00 8.92 18.59
CA SER A 425 12.16 8.41 17.88
C SER A 425 12.06 8.57 16.35
N VAL A 426 10.86 8.65 15.78
CA VAL A 426 10.64 8.88 14.35
C VAL A 426 11.17 10.26 13.94
N GLU A 427 10.86 11.31 14.71
CA GLU A 427 11.38 12.66 14.46
C GLU A 427 12.91 12.67 14.61
N GLU A 428 13.41 12.04 15.67
CA GLU A 428 14.85 11.93 15.90
C GLU A 428 15.56 11.26 14.71
N PHE A 429 14.97 10.19 14.16
CA PHE A 429 15.47 9.46 13.01
C PHE A 429 15.59 10.38 11.79
N TYR A 430 14.52 11.09 11.44
CA TYR A 430 14.51 12.03 10.33
C TYR A 430 15.53 13.14 10.52
N ARG A 431 15.60 13.73 11.72
CA ARG A 431 16.55 14.78 12.04
C ARG A 431 18.00 14.30 11.87
N LYS A 432 18.35 13.16 12.48
CA LYS A 432 19.71 12.58 12.42
C LYS A 432 20.11 12.13 11.02
N PHE A 433 19.15 11.77 10.16
CA PHE A 433 19.42 11.36 8.78
C PHE A 433 19.52 12.54 7.81
N TYR A 434 18.50 13.41 7.76
CA TYR A 434 18.39 14.45 6.74
C TYR A 434 19.24 15.69 7.04
N PHE A 435 19.52 16.02 8.30
CA PHE A 435 20.29 17.21 8.67
C PHE A 435 21.82 17.00 8.67
N ARG A 436 22.29 15.91 8.05
CA ARG A 436 23.73 15.70 7.80
C ARG A 436 24.18 16.61 6.68
N GLY A 437 25.31 17.31 6.86
CA GLY A 437 25.84 18.22 5.84
C GLY A 437 25.99 17.59 4.45
N SER A 438 26.47 16.34 4.37
CA SER A 438 26.57 15.60 3.10
C SER A 438 25.21 15.32 2.45
N LYS A 439 24.17 15.05 3.25
CA LYS A 439 22.82 14.79 2.75
C LYS A 439 22.16 16.07 2.25
N ILE A 440 22.28 17.15 3.02
CA ILE A 440 21.81 18.49 2.62
C ILE A 440 22.49 18.90 1.31
N ALA A 441 23.83 18.79 1.22
CA ALA A 441 24.57 19.13 0.01
C ALA A 441 24.11 18.30 -1.20
N SER A 442 23.83 17.00 -1.00
CA SER A 442 23.29 16.15 -2.06
C SER A 442 21.90 16.62 -2.54
N ILE A 443 21.03 17.05 -1.64
CA ILE A 443 19.68 17.54 -1.97
C ILE A 443 19.79 18.87 -2.72
N LEU A 444 20.59 19.81 -2.21
CA LEU A 444 20.80 21.12 -2.85
C LEU A 444 21.40 20.98 -4.26
N ASN A 445 22.40 20.11 -4.43
CA ASN A 445 22.99 19.84 -5.74
C ASN A 445 21.96 19.25 -6.73
N GLU A 446 21.02 18.42 -6.26
CA GLU A 446 19.91 17.92 -7.10
C GLU A 446 18.92 19.03 -7.48
N MET A 447 18.57 19.91 -6.52
CA MET A 447 17.71 21.06 -6.76
C MET A 447 18.33 22.04 -7.77
N ILE A 448 19.63 22.31 -7.69
CA ILE A 448 20.35 23.18 -8.64
C ILE A 448 20.34 22.60 -10.06
N ARG A 449 20.45 21.26 -10.19
CA ARG A 449 20.51 20.59 -11.49
C ARG A 449 19.16 20.38 -12.16
N SER A 450 18.05 20.48 -11.42
CA SER A 450 16.71 20.27 -11.96
C SER A 450 15.70 21.24 -11.35
N PRO A 451 15.18 22.20 -12.14
CA PRO A 451 14.11 23.10 -11.72
C PRO A 451 12.84 22.36 -11.27
N GLN A 452 12.51 21.23 -11.92
CA GLN A 452 11.37 20.40 -11.50
C GLN A 452 11.61 19.82 -10.09
N MET A 453 12.81 19.30 -9.83
CA MET A 453 13.18 18.80 -8.51
C MET A 453 13.20 19.91 -7.46
N MET A 454 13.67 21.11 -7.81
CA MET A 454 13.64 22.26 -6.90
C MET A 454 12.21 22.60 -6.48
N LYS A 455 11.30 22.78 -7.43
CA LYS A 455 9.87 23.06 -7.14
C LYS A 455 9.26 21.98 -6.26
N ARG A 456 9.55 20.71 -6.57
CA ARG A 456 9.05 19.56 -5.82
C ARG A 456 9.59 19.52 -4.39
N ARG A 457 10.91 19.64 -4.20
CA ARG A 457 11.55 19.60 -2.88
C ARG A 457 11.13 20.77 -1.99
N LEU A 458 10.89 21.95 -2.55
CA LEU A 458 10.36 23.08 -1.79
C LEU A 458 8.94 22.78 -1.27
N ARG A 459 8.07 22.21 -2.12
CA ARG A 459 6.73 21.78 -1.71
C ARG A 459 6.78 20.69 -0.63
N GLU A 460 7.56 19.63 -0.87
CA GLU A 460 7.77 18.53 0.09
C GLU A 460 8.36 19.03 1.41
N GLY A 461 9.24 20.03 1.37
CA GLY A 461 9.80 20.66 2.56
C GLY A 461 8.74 21.39 3.39
N VAL A 462 7.84 22.14 2.75
CA VAL A 462 6.71 22.79 3.43
C VAL A 462 5.78 21.75 4.06
N GLU A 463 5.43 20.71 3.32
CA GLU A 463 4.61 19.59 3.82
C GLU A 463 5.28 18.90 5.03
N PHE A 464 6.58 18.62 4.95
CA PHE A 464 7.35 18.00 6.01
C PHE A 464 7.39 18.85 7.29
N PHE A 465 7.65 20.15 7.18
CA PHE A 465 7.66 21.03 8.35
C PHE A 465 6.26 21.22 8.96
N GLN A 466 5.21 21.25 8.12
CA GLN A 466 3.83 21.27 8.60
C GLN A 466 3.50 19.98 9.35
N PHE A 467 3.90 18.83 8.81
CA PHE A 467 3.74 17.53 9.47
C PHE A 467 4.44 17.47 10.83
N LEU A 468 5.69 17.94 10.92
CA LEU A 468 6.41 18.00 12.21
C LEU A 468 5.68 18.90 13.23
N LYS A 469 5.11 20.02 12.78
CA LYS A 469 4.33 20.92 13.63
C LYS A 469 3.03 20.27 14.11
N ASP A 470 2.30 19.60 13.21
CA ASP A 470 1.04 18.92 13.55
C ASP A 470 1.28 17.77 14.53
N ARG A 471 2.43 17.07 14.43
CA ARG A 471 2.85 16.03 15.38
C ARG A 471 3.18 16.53 16.79
N HIS A 472 3.49 17.82 16.96
CA HIS A 472 3.75 18.41 18.28
C HIS A 472 2.45 18.83 18.98
N ALA A 473 1.34 18.87 18.25
CA ALA A 473 0.03 19.27 18.76
C ALA A 473 -0.86 18.07 19.15
N ALA A 474 -0.55 16.87 18.68
CA ALA A 474 -1.14 15.58 19.05
C ALA A 474 -0.34 14.93 20.18
#